data_AF-A0A147DS02-F1
#
_entry.id   AF-A0A147DS02-F1
#
_cell.length_a   1.000
_cell.length_b   1.000
_cell.length_c   1.000
_cell.angle_alpha   90.00
_cell.angle_beta   90.00
_cell.angle_gamma   90.00
#
_symmetry.space_group_name_H-M   'P 1'
#
loop_
_entity.id
_entity.type
_entity.pdbx_description
1 polymer ?
#
loop_
_entity_poly.entity_id
_entity_poly.type
_entity_poly.pdbx_seq_one_letter_code
_entity_poly.pdbx_strand_id
1 'polypeptide(L)'
;MTTPLPSRRKTSPRKVVSDEARAAELLQELRDAELLIRETTERRLQLMVEASDIGLTTTKIGDAVGASAMAVSRWVRAARDHETSDR
;
A
#
# COMPACT_ATOMS: atom_id res chain seq x y z
N MET A 1 -9.13 -55.09 -32.77
CA MET A 1 -8.05 -55.14 -31.77
C MET A 1 -7.73 -53.71 -31.38
N THR A 2 -8.03 -53.31 -30.14
CA THR A 2 -7.70 -51.97 -29.63
C THR A 2 -7.26 -52.13 -28.17
N THR A 3 -5.98 -51.91 -27.92
CA THR A 3 -5.31 -51.98 -26.60
C THR A 3 -4.96 -50.53 -26.14
N PRO A 4 -4.53 -50.27 -24.88
CA PRO A 4 -5.30 -49.62 -23.82
C PRO A 4 -4.84 -48.19 -23.43
N LEU A 5 -5.59 -47.57 -22.49
CA LEU A 5 -5.37 -46.33 -21.69
C LEU A 5 -3.95 -46.18 -21.07
N PRO A 6 -3.59 -45.10 -20.34
CA PRO A 6 -3.95 -43.67 -20.39
C PRO A 6 -2.69 -42.76 -20.31
N SER A 7 -2.75 -41.49 -20.75
CA SER A 7 -1.76 -40.49 -20.29
C SER A 7 -2.46 -39.41 -19.46
N ARG A 8 -2.42 -39.63 -18.15
CA ARG A 8 -2.90 -38.70 -17.12
C ARG A 8 -2.03 -37.45 -17.22
N ARG A 9 -2.68 -36.30 -17.44
CA ARG A 9 -2.06 -34.96 -17.54
C ARG A 9 -0.91 -34.82 -16.54
N LYS A 10 0.27 -34.45 -17.05
CA LYS A 10 1.36 -33.91 -16.22
C LYS A 10 0.79 -32.75 -15.43
N THR A 11 0.53 -32.95 -14.14
CA THR A 11 0.43 -31.86 -13.18
C THR A 11 1.74 -31.11 -13.29
N SER A 12 1.72 -29.92 -13.91
CA SER A 12 2.82 -28.98 -13.76
C SER A 12 3.13 -28.88 -12.28
N PRO A 13 4.37 -29.16 -11.84
CA PRO A 13 4.73 -28.88 -10.48
C PRO A 13 4.55 -27.37 -10.31
N ARG A 14 3.72 -26.97 -9.34
CA ARG A 14 3.72 -25.61 -8.80
C ARG A 14 5.19 -25.24 -8.65
N LYS A 15 5.62 -24.07 -9.17
CA LYS A 15 6.95 -23.53 -8.85
C LYS A 15 7.00 -23.35 -7.33
N VAL A 16 7.47 -24.40 -6.65
CA VAL A 16 7.88 -24.36 -5.25
C VAL A 16 9.04 -23.38 -5.22
N VAL A 17 9.01 -22.46 -4.27
CA VAL A 17 10.03 -21.45 -4.00
C VAL A 17 11.39 -22.13 -4.06
N SER A 18 12.11 -22.01 -5.18
CA SER A 18 13.39 -22.70 -5.39
C SER A 18 14.55 -21.95 -4.74
N ASP A 19 14.26 -20.82 -4.12
CA ASP A 19 15.24 -19.90 -3.58
C ASP A 19 14.66 -19.27 -2.30
N GLU A 20 14.84 -19.98 -1.19
CA GLU A 20 14.42 -19.53 0.15
C GLU A 20 15.14 -18.23 0.55
N ALA A 21 16.38 -18.04 0.10
CA ALA A 21 17.14 -16.82 0.33
C ALA A 21 16.47 -15.63 -0.39
N ARG A 22 16.13 -15.80 -1.68
CA ARG A 22 15.42 -14.74 -2.42
C ARG A 22 14.02 -14.46 -1.87
N ALA A 23 13.32 -15.47 -1.39
CA ALA A 23 12.03 -15.27 -0.74
C ALA A 23 12.15 -14.48 0.59
N ALA A 24 13.17 -14.78 1.39
CA ALA A 24 13.45 -14.04 2.62
C ALA A 24 13.82 -12.56 2.33
N GLU A 25 14.64 -12.31 1.31
CA GLU A 25 14.96 -10.96 0.85
C GLU A 25 13.72 -10.17 0.44
N LEU A 26 12.85 -10.76 -0.40
CA LEU A 26 11.62 -10.09 -0.84
C LEU A 26 10.68 -9.77 0.33
N LEU A 27 10.57 -10.68 1.31
CA LEU A 27 9.75 -10.44 2.49
C LEU A 27 10.34 -9.33 3.37
N GLN A 28 11.67 -9.22 3.44
CA GLN A 28 12.33 -8.14 4.16
C GLN A 28 12.14 -6.80 3.44
N GLU A 29 12.37 -6.76 2.12
CA GLU A 29 12.13 -5.57 1.30
C GLU A 29 10.67 -5.08 1.42
N LEU A 30 9.70 -6.00 1.46
CA LEU A 30 8.28 -5.67 1.67
C LEU A 30 8.03 -5.09 3.06
N ARG A 31 8.65 -5.62 4.11
CA ARG A 31 8.52 -5.08 5.48
C ARG A 31 9.08 -3.66 5.55
N ASP A 32 10.25 -3.43 4.96
CA ASP A 32 10.90 -2.12 4.97
C ASP A 32 10.08 -1.10 4.17
N ALA A 33 9.54 -1.50 3.02
CA ALA A 33 8.63 -0.67 2.23
C ALA A 33 7.34 -0.33 3.02
N GLU A 34 6.76 -1.30 3.73
CA GLU A 34 5.57 -1.09 4.55
C GLU A 34 5.83 -0.13 5.72
N LEU A 35 6.99 -0.23 6.39
CA LEU A 35 7.38 0.72 7.42
C LEU A 35 7.50 2.14 6.86
N LEU A 36 8.17 2.30 5.72
CA LEU A 36 8.30 3.59 5.06
C LEU A 36 6.93 4.16 4.63
N ILE A 37 6.03 3.32 4.14
CA ILE A 37 4.66 3.73 3.79
C ILE A 37 3.92 4.23 5.02
N ARG A 38 4.06 3.56 6.17
CA ARG A 38 3.42 4.00 7.43
C ARG A 38 3.96 5.33 7.90
N GLU A 39 5.28 5.48 8.00
CA GLU A 39 5.93 6.72 8.43
C GLU A 39 5.55 7.89 7.52
N THR A 40 5.62 7.69 6.20
CA THR A 40 5.25 8.74 5.24
C THR A 40 3.75 9.06 5.26
N THR A 41 2.90 8.07 5.52
CA THR A 41 1.46 8.27 5.67
C THR A 41 1.14 9.08 6.93
N GLU A 42 1.73 8.73 8.07
CA GLU A 42 1.57 9.48 9.32
C GLU A 42 2.04 10.93 9.16
N ARG A 43 3.23 11.13 8.57
CA ARG A 43 3.74 12.47 8.31
C ARG A 43 2.84 13.27 7.38
N ARG A 44 2.27 12.63 6.35
CA ARG A 44 1.29 13.27 5.47
C ARG A 44 0.04 13.71 6.26
N LEU A 45 -0.48 12.88 7.15
CA LEU A 45 -1.67 13.22 7.95
C LEU A 45 -1.39 14.44 8.84
N GLN A 46 -0.26 14.48 9.53
CA GLN A 46 0.16 15.64 10.35
C GLN A 46 0.21 16.93 9.50
N LEU A 47 0.88 16.87 8.34
CA LEU A 47 0.98 18.02 7.43
C LEU A 47 -0.38 18.46 6.90
N MET A 48 -1.32 17.54 6.70
CA MET A 48 -2.68 17.87 6.25
C MET A 48 -3.48 18.62 7.33
N VAL A 49 -3.31 18.26 8.61
CA VAL A 49 -3.91 19.00 9.73
C VAL A 49 -3.30 20.39 9.81
N GLU A 50 -1.95 20.50 9.84
CA GLU A 50 -1.25 21.78 9.86
C GLU A 50 -1.68 22.70 8.70
N ALA A 51 -1.77 22.15 7.48
CA ALA A 51 -2.22 22.88 6.30
C ALA A 51 -3.68 23.35 6.41
N SER A 52 -4.56 22.49 6.94
CA SER A 52 -5.96 22.85 7.19
C SER A 52 -6.08 23.96 8.22
N ASP A 53 -5.28 23.93 9.27
CA ASP A 53 -5.35 24.88 10.39
C ASP A 53 -4.91 26.28 9.99
N ILE A 54 -3.95 26.39 9.07
CA ILE A 54 -3.55 27.68 8.47
C ILE A 54 -4.48 28.13 7.32
N GLY A 55 -5.55 27.39 7.05
CA GLY A 55 -6.58 27.75 6.07
C GLY A 55 -6.20 27.48 4.60
N LEU A 56 -5.27 26.57 4.32
CA LEU A 56 -5.02 26.14 2.93
C LEU A 56 -6.23 25.40 2.37
N THR A 57 -6.64 25.78 1.16
CA THR A 57 -7.75 25.11 0.49
C THR A 57 -7.33 23.74 -0.04
N THR A 58 -8.28 22.80 -0.09
CA THR A 58 -8.06 21.44 -0.63
C THR A 58 -7.57 21.47 -2.08
N THR A 59 -7.98 22.48 -2.86
CA THR A 59 -7.48 22.72 -4.22
C THR A 59 -6.00 23.07 -4.23
N LYS A 60 -5.55 24.06 -3.43
CA LYS A 60 -4.13 24.46 -3.39
C LYS A 60 -3.22 23.32 -2.94
N ILE A 61 -3.68 22.55 -1.94
CA ILE A 61 -2.96 21.37 -1.48
C ILE A 61 -2.90 20.32 -2.59
N GLY A 62 -4.02 20.06 -3.27
CA GLY A 62 -4.12 19.12 -4.37
C GLY A 62 -3.18 19.46 -5.53
N ASP A 63 -3.14 20.73 -5.92
CA ASP A 63 -2.26 21.23 -6.98
C ASP A 63 -0.78 21.04 -6.63
N ALA A 64 -0.40 21.28 -5.37
CA ALA A 64 0.98 21.14 -4.91
C ALA A 64 1.47 19.69 -4.86
N VAL A 65 0.58 18.75 -4.52
CA VAL A 65 0.94 17.33 -4.35
C VAL A 65 0.52 16.43 -5.51
N GLY A 66 -0.10 17.00 -6.55
CA GLY A 66 -0.59 16.25 -7.71
C GLY A 66 -1.79 15.36 -7.40
N ALA A 67 -2.67 15.77 -6.48
CA ALA A 67 -3.83 15.00 -6.06
C ALA A 67 -5.15 15.76 -6.31
N SER A 68 -6.22 15.01 -6.56
CA SER A 68 -7.55 15.61 -6.66
C SER A 68 -7.99 16.22 -5.32
N ALA A 69 -8.77 17.30 -5.36
CA ALA A 69 -9.35 17.91 -4.17
C ALA A 69 -10.19 16.91 -3.33
N MET A 70 -10.81 15.91 -4.00
CA MET A 70 -11.53 14.82 -3.33
C MET A 70 -10.59 13.92 -2.51
N ALA A 71 -9.41 13.58 -3.06
CA ALA A 71 -8.39 12.82 -2.34
C ALA A 71 -7.87 13.59 -1.12
N VAL A 72 -7.59 14.88 -1.29
CA VAL A 72 -7.15 15.75 -0.19
C VAL A 72 -8.22 15.83 0.91
N SER A 73 -9.49 15.98 0.54
CA SER A 73 -10.60 16.03 1.50
C SER A 73 -10.71 14.74 2.32
N ARG A 74 -10.46 13.58 1.70
CA ARG A 74 -10.40 12.28 2.39
C ARG A 74 -9.22 12.20 3.35
N TRP A 75 -8.05 12.71 2.96
CA TRP A 75 -6.87 12.73 3.82
C TRP A 75 -7.05 13.63 5.04
N VAL A 76 -7.61 14.82 4.87
CA VAL A 76 -7.91 15.73 6.00
C VAL A 76 -8.90 15.08 6.98
N ARG A 77 -9.93 14.39 6.47
CA ARG A 77 -10.85 13.65 7.35
C ARG A 77 -10.15 12.53 8.11
N ALA A 78 -9.39 11.68 7.40
CA ALA A 78 -8.64 10.60 8.02
C ALA A 78 -7.64 11.12 9.07
N ALA A 79 -7.02 12.27 8.82
CA ALA A 79 -6.07 12.87 9.76
C ALA A 79 -6.76 13.36 11.05
N ARG A 80 -7.95 13.97 10.93
CA ARG A 80 -8.74 14.39 12.10
C ARG A 80 -9.27 13.20 12.91
N ASP A 81 -9.73 12.15 12.23
CA ASP A 81 -10.19 10.93 12.89
C ASP A 81 -9.02 10.28 13.69
N HIS A 82 -7.81 10.30 13.14
CA HIS A 82 -6.59 9.83 13.81
C HIS A 82 -6.25 10.67 15.05
N GLU A 83 -6.27 12.01 14.94
CA GLU A 83 -6.01 12.91 16.07
C GLU A 83 -7.01 12.71 17.21
N THR A 84 -8.29 12.47 16.90
CA THR A 84 -9.29 12.18 17.93
C THR A 84 -9.15 10.81 18.57
N SER A 85 -8.53 9.84 17.90
CA SER A 85 -8.34 8.49 18.44
C SER A 85 -7.12 8.38 19.36
N ASP A 86 -6.12 9.26 19.19
CA ASP A 86 -4.90 9.30 20.00
C ASP A 86 -5.07 10.11 21.31
N ARG A 87 -6.27 10.63 21.57
CA ARG A 87 -6.58 11.52 22.71
C ARG A 87 -7.48 10.85 23.74
#